data_AF-A0A4V6PRV3-F1
#
_entry.id   AF-A0A4V6PRV3-F1
#
_cell.length_a   1.000
_cell.length_b   1.000
_cell.length_c   1.000
_cell.angle_alpha   90.00
_cell.angle_beta   90.00
_cell.angle_gamma   90.00
#
_symmetry.space_group_name_H-M   'P 1'
#
loop_
_entity.id
_entity.type
_entity.pdbx_description
1 polymer ?
#
loop_
_entity_poly.entity_id
_entity_poly.type
_entity_poly.pdbx_seq_one_letter_code
_entity_poly.pdbx_strand_id
1 'polypeptide(L)'
;MRTAGLYWPVIIVILFGAISFSYENPENLSPDFFYAEGIRVLHSFADSTDLISDQEIIELKGKDGLPIWFARHIFKDVCISGKCRMVRLWLFWDGVGNYHGFQLLEHEPLTKSDHTQFEAADYKKLDEILSDSLSILRDLKQEDLVVIPDSIDNPYELDGYTAATQPALSEVVVKDAVYTCHTLWHTVYGNTQEKIRSLLTARLDQSFLEAMFKTGDVSKKLWVVKMVDQHPEYHAHFYLRFIECMQSGDNLLAESTLSYFRGAMLDDQLIQTKLVETMPALSLHQNTELIWKLVDCDLLADESVVRLLEHVQAEELPVGLLNLIYRLIKPEHLEDPQVVEKLADFSQAEDGYIRNMTKRLLQRTKE
;
A
#
# COMPACT_ATOMS: atom_id res chain seq x y z
N MET A 1 23.74 -36.56 -80.11
CA MET A 1 24.53 -37.19 -79.02
C MET A 1 24.82 -36.14 -77.95
N ARG A 2 24.22 -36.36 -76.77
CA ARG A 2 24.65 -36.01 -75.41
C ARG A 2 25.45 -34.71 -75.16
N THR A 3 24.72 -33.69 -74.72
CA THR A 3 24.82 -32.96 -73.43
C THR A 3 26.22 -32.65 -72.86
N ALA A 4 26.59 -31.37 -72.89
CA ALA A 4 27.57 -30.77 -71.97
C ALA A 4 26.83 -30.17 -70.76
N GLY A 5 26.88 -30.86 -69.62
CA GLY A 5 26.41 -30.35 -68.33
C GLY A 5 27.60 -29.79 -67.55
N LEU A 6 27.55 -28.50 -67.24
CA LEU A 6 28.54 -27.78 -66.45
C LEU A 6 28.27 -28.08 -64.96
N TYR A 7 29.16 -28.85 -64.32
CA TYR A 7 29.08 -29.17 -62.89
C TYR A 7 29.64 -28.00 -62.07
N TRP A 8 28.81 -27.39 -61.23
CA TRP A 8 29.23 -26.46 -60.18
C TRP A 8 29.39 -27.25 -58.87
N PRO A 9 30.52 -27.14 -58.12
CA PRO A 9 30.64 -27.81 -56.83
C PRO A 9 29.76 -27.08 -55.81
N VAL A 10 28.81 -27.80 -55.22
CA VAL A 10 28.04 -27.34 -54.06
C VAL A 10 29.00 -27.28 -52.88
N ILE A 11 29.42 -26.06 -52.51
CA ILE A 11 30.10 -25.81 -51.24
C ILE A 11 29.00 -25.85 -50.17
N ILE A 12 28.94 -26.94 -49.40
CA ILE A 12 28.15 -27.01 -48.18
C ILE A 12 28.93 -26.22 -47.12
N VAL A 13 28.52 -24.98 -46.90
CA VAL A 13 28.94 -24.22 -45.71
C VAL A 13 28.18 -24.81 -44.53
N ILE A 14 28.85 -25.68 -43.77
CA ILE A 14 28.37 -26.06 -42.43
C ILE A 14 28.60 -24.84 -41.55
N LEU A 15 27.58 -23.99 -41.44
CA LEU A 15 27.47 -23.03 -40.35
C LEU A 15 27.38 -23.85 -39.07
N PHE A 16 28.50 -23.97 -38.36
CA PHE A 16 28.48 -24.26 -36.94
C PHE A 16 27.68 -23.13 -36.30
N GLY A 17 26.39 -23.35 -36.12
CA GLY A 17 25.59 -22.55 -35.21
C GLY A 17 26.27 -22.64 -33.86
N ALA A 18 26.93 -21.55 -33.46
CA ALA A 18 27.12 -21.30 -32.06
C ALA A 18 25.71 -21.30 -31.47
N ILE A 19 25.34 -22.40 -30.80
CA ILE A 19 24.23 -22.40 -29.87
C ILE A 19 24.69 -21.43 -28.78
N SER A 20 24.40 -20.15 -29.03
CA SER A 20 24.34 -19.17 -27.98
C SER A 20 23.18 -19.67 -27.15
N PHE A 21 23.47 -20.37 -26.06
CA PHE A 21 22.53 -20.46 -24.96
C PHE A 21 22.21 -19.00 -24.63
N SER A 22 21.05 -18.55 -25.09
CA SER A 22 20.47 -17.30 -24.65
C SER A 22 20.21 -17.51 -23.18
N TYR A 23 21.12 -17.00 -22.35
CA TYR A 23 20.81 -16.75 -20.96
C TYR A 23 19.72 -15.67 -21.02
N GLU A 24 18.46 -16.07 -20.90
CA GLU A 24 17.36 -15.12 -20.70
C GLU A 24 17.69 -14.37 -19.41
N ASN A 25 18.14 -13.14 -19.57
CA ASN A 25 18.48 -12.28 -18.45
C ASN A 25 17.18 -12.01 -17.68
N PRO A 26 17.08 -12.36 -16.38
CA PRO A 26 15.89 -12.06 -15.57
C PRO A 26 15.71 -10.55 -15.27
N GLU A 27 16.31 -9.68 -16.08
CA GLU A 27 16.43 -8.22 -15.94
C GLU A 27 15.11 -7.44 -16.02
N ASN A 28 13.98 -8.06 -16.39
CA ASN A 28 12.73 -7.34 -16.66
C ASN A 28 11.70 -7.34 -15.52
N LEU A 29 12.10 -7.71 -14.29
CA LEU A 29 11.18 -7.73 -13.15
C LEU A 29 11.02 -6.36 -12.45
N SER A 30 11.86 -5.35 -12.74
CA SER A 30 11.72 -3.99 -12.18
C SER A 30 12.31 -2.93 -13.11
N PRO A 31 11.85 -1.66 -13.05
CA PRO A 31 12.53 -0.56 -13.76
C PRO A 31 13.99 -0.48 -13.30
N ASP A 32 14.92 -0.22 -14.21
CA ASP A 32 16.34 -0.11 -13.85
C ASP A 32 16.56 1.15 -12.99
N PHE A 33 16.61 0.94 -11.68
CA PHE A 33 16.69 2.00 -10.69
C PHE A 33 18.00 2.78 -10.82
N PHE A 34 19.07 2.18 -11.34
CA PHE A 34 20.36 2.84 -11.46
C PHE A 34 20.40 3.91 -12.54
N TYR A 35 19.57 3.82 -13.57
CA TYR A 35 19.50 4.83 -14.63
C TYR A 35 18.50 5.96 -14.34
N ALA A 36 17.81 5.91 -13.20
CA ALA A 36 16.89 6.97 -12.82
C ALA A 36 17.63 8.32 -12.65
N GLU A 37 17.16 9.35 -13.36
CA GLU A 37 17.70 10.70 -13.27
C GLU A 37 17.29 11.38 -11.97
N GLY A 38 18.23 12.10 -11.34
CA GLY A 38 17.97 12.85 -10.11
C GLY A 38 19.23 13.22 -9.35
N ILE A 39 19.03 13.76 -8.16
CA ILE A 39 20.11 14.11 -7.23
C ILE A 39 20.23 12.97 -6.21
N ARG A 40 21.42 12.35 -6.13
CA ARG A 40 21.71 11.30 -5.14
C ARG A 40 22.25 11.91 -3.86
N VAL A 41 21.66 11.54 -2.73
CA VAL A 41 22.08 11.95 -1.39
C VAL A 41 22.42 10.70 -0.58
N LEU A 42 23.58 10.69 0.07
CA LEU A 42 24.01 9.61 0.95
C LEU A 42 23.63 9.94 2.40
N HIS A 43 22.99 8.99 3.07
CA HIS A 43 22.63 9.07 4.47
C HIS A 43 23.39 8.02 5.25
N SER A 44 24.13 8.43 6.28
CA SER A 44 24.79 7.47 7.19
C SER A 44 23.75 6.67 7.97
N PHE A 45 23.97 5.35 8.03
CA PHE A 45 23.10 4.39 8.66
C PHE A 45 23.94 3.29 9.34
N ALA A 46 24.13 3.42 10.65
CA ALA A 46 24.83 2.40 11.44
C ALA A 46 23.82 1.33 11.89
N ASP A 47 23.74 0.22 11.15
CA ASP A 47 22.91 -0.92 11.51
C ASP A 47 23.70 -1.89 12.40
N SER A 48 23.50 -1.83 13.71
CA SER A 48 24.17 -2.73 14.64
C SER A 48 23.81 -4.20 14.46
N THR A 49 22.72 -4.50 13.76
CA THR A 49 22.26 -5.87 13.49
C THR A 49 22.76 -6.43 12.17
N ASP A 50 23.37 -5.57 11.33
CA ASP A 50 23.80 -5.90 9.98
C ASP A 50 25.07 -5.13 9.64
N LEU A 51 26.18 -5.64 10.15
CA LEU A 51 27.51 -5.02 10.02
C LEU A 51 28.18 -5.29 8.66
N ILE A 52 27.61 -6.20 7.86
CA ILE A 52 28.22 -6.69 6.61
C ILE A 52 27.68 -5.91 5.41
N SER A 53 26.39 -5.58 5.40
CA SER A 53 25.80 -4.74 4.36
C SER A 53 26.27 -3.29 4.47
N ASP A 54 26.03 -2.50 3.43
CA ASP A 54 26.45 -1.11 3.39
C ASP A 54 25.82 -0.31 4.54
N GLN A 55 26.62 0.53 5.20
CA GLN A 55 26.21 1.39 6.32
C GLN A 55 25.72 2.77 5.84
N GLU A 56 25.19 2.80 4.62
CA GLU A 56 24.71 3.99 3.96
C GLU A 56 23.38 3.67 3.26
N ILE A 57 22.47 4.65 3.26
CA ILE A 57 21.24 4.63 2.48
C ILE A 57 21.36 5.72 1.42
N ILE A 58 21.15 5.34 0.15
CA ILE A 58 21.11 6.25 -0.97
C ILE A 58 19.68 6.73 -1.13
N GLU A 59 19.47 8.04 -1.17
CA GLU A 59 18.21 8.64 -1.57
C GLU A 59 18.36 9.26 -2.97
N LEU A 60 17.46 8.92 -3.89
CA LEU A 60 17.31 9.66 -5.14
C LEU A 60 16.21 10.71 -4.98
N LYS A 61 16.55 11.97 -5.26
CA LYS A 61 15.61 13.09 -5.28
C LYS A 61 15.32 13.56 -6.69
N GLY A 62 14.07 13.94 -6.92
CA GLY A 62 13.66 14.66 -8.12
C GLY A 62 14.21 16.09 -8.16
N LYS A 63 13.99 16.77 -9.29
CA LYS A 63 14.36 18.19 -9.46
C LYS A 63 13.59 19.12 -8.52
N ASP A 64 12.42 18.68 -8.06
CA ASP A 64 11.58 19.32 -7.04
C ASP A 64 12.10 19.11 -5.61
N GLY A 65 13.16 18.31 -5.43
CA GLY A 65 13.72 17.97 -4.13
C GLY A 65 12.95 16.88 -3.38
N LEU A 66 11.91 16.30 -3.99
CA LEU A 66 11.12 15.24 -3.39
C LEU A 66 11.80 13.88 -3.55
N PRO A 67 11.65 12.97 -2.57
CA PRO A 67 12.17 11.62 -2.68
C PRO A 67 11.46 10.85 -3.81
N ILE A 68 12.25 10.25 -4.69
CA ILE A 68 11.79 9.29 -5.71
C ILE A 68 11.87 7.88 -5.12
N TRP A 69 13.05 7.49 -4.63
CA TRP A 69 13.27 6.22 -3.96
C TRP A 69 14.46 6.32 -2.99
N PHE A 70 14.55 5.32 -2.11
CA PHE A 70 15.71 5.03 -1.28
C PHE A 70 16.27 3.67 -1.65
N ALA A 71 17.57 3.46 -1.50
CA ALA A 71 18.23 2.21 -1.82
C ALA A 71 19.32 1.89 -0.80
N ARG A 72 19.52 0.59 -0.58
CA ARG A 72 20.63 0.08 0.22
C ARG A 72 21.16 -1.19 -0.43
N HIS A 73 22.47 -1.29 -0.52
CA HIS A 73 23.13 -2.51 -0.95
C HIS A 73 23.21 -3.48 0.22
N ILE A 74 22.70 -4.69 0.01
CA ILE A 74 22.59 -5.74 1.01
C ILE A 74 23.62 -6.82 0.73
N PHE A 75 24.38 -7.17 1.75
CA PHE A 75 25.31 -8.30 1.72
C PHE A 75 25.14 -9.11 3.00
N LYS A 76 24.40 -10.23 2.90
CA LYS A 76 24.00 -11.03 4.08
C LYS A 76 24.19 -12.52 3.87
N ASP A 77 24.47 -13.21 4.97
CA ASP A 77 24.25 -14.66 5.05
C ASP A 77 22.75 -14.91 5.22
N VAL A 78 22.23 -15.89 4.50
CA VAL A 78 20.82 -16.27 4.49
C VAL A 78 20.63 -17.75 4.79
N CYS A 79 21.66 -18.45 5.25
CA CYS A 79 21.55 -19.85 5.58
C CYS A 79 22.15 -20.17 6.95
N ILE A 80 21.63 -21.21 7.58
CA ILE A 80 22.15 -21.72 8.84
C ILE A 80 23.41 -22.57 8.61
N SER A 81 23.49 -23.25 7.47
CA SER A 81 24.56 -24.19 7.17
C SER A 81 25.87 -23.53 6.75
N GLY A 82 25.88 -22.21 6.50
CA GLY A 82 27.02 -21.46 5.96
C GLY A 82 27.42 -21.88 4.53
N LYS A 83 26.65 -22.75 3.87
CA LYS A 83 26.96 -23.28 2.53
C LYS A 83 26.29 -22.51 1.40
N CYS A 84 25.20 -21.79 1.67
CA CYS A 84 24.54 -21.01 0.64
C CYS A 84 25.43 -19.84 0.22
N ARG A 85 25.27 -19.41 -1.04
CA ARG A 85 25.92 -18.19 -1.49
C ARG A 85 25.33 -17.02 -0.72
N MET A 86 26.19 -16.15 -0.19
CA MET A 86 25.75 -14.91 0.45
C MET A 86 24.88 -14.12 -0.53
N VAL A 87 23.80 -13.56 -0.01
CA VAL A 87 22.91 -12.71 -0.80
C VAL A 87 23.61 -11.39 -1.01
N ARG A 88 23.72 -11.01 -2.29
CA ARG A 88 24.16 -9.69 -2.70
C ARG A 88 23.19 -9.09 -3.70
N LEU A 89 22.53 -8.01 -3.29
CA LEU A 89 21.54 -7.31 -4.12
C LEU A 89 21.33 -5.89 -3.60
N TRP A 90 20.64 -5.08 -4.39
CA TRP A 90 20.10 -3.81 -3.97
C TRP A 90 18.64 -3.94 -3.62
N LEU A 91 18.26 -3.44 -2.44
CA LEU A 91 16.85 -3.24 -2.09
C LEU A 91 16.48 -1.79 -2.31
N PHE A 92 15.27 -1.57 -2.80
CA PHE A 92 14.70 -0.25 -3.06
C PHE A 92 13.41 -0.05 -2.28
N TRP A 93 13.25 1.16 -1.77
CA TRP A 93 12.02 1.66 -1.16
C TRP A 93 11.53 2.87 -1.94
N ASP A 94 10.22 3.07 -2.02
CA ASP A 94 9.63 4.20 -2.72
C ASP A 94 9.87 5.51 -1.97
N GLY A 95 9.42 6.63 -2.55
CA GLY A 95 9.59 7.96 -1.97
C GLY A 95 8.94 8.16 -0.59
N VAL A 96 8.17 7.19 -0.09
CA VAL A 96 7.54 7.21 1.24
C VAL A 96 7.97 6.04 2.13
N GLY A 97 8.95 5.24 1.69
CA GLY A 97 9.57 4.18 2.45
C GLY A 97 8.84 2.83 2.40
N ASN A 98 7.94 2.59 1.44
CA ASN A 98 7.41 1.25 1.17
C ASN A 98 8.37 0.47 0.29
N TYR A 99 8.33 -0.87 0.33
CA TYR A 99 9.09 -1.69 -0.62
C TYR A 99 8.77 -1.32 -2.07
N HIS A 100 9.80 -1.17 -2.90
CA HIS A 100 9.65 -0.79 -4.31
C HIS A 100 10.21 -1.82 -5.30
N GLY A 101 11.18 -2.62 -4.86
CA GLY A 101 11.81 -3.63 -5.70
C GLY A 101 13.18 -4.04 -5.20
N PHE A 102 13.79 -4.98 -5.91
CA PHE A 102 15.21 -5.30 -5.76
C PHE A 102 15.90 -5.43 -7.12
N GLN A 103 17.22 -5.24 -7.14
CA GLN A 103 18.04 -5.42 -8.33
C GLN A 103 19.28 -6.24 -8.00
N LEU A 104 19.57 -7.24 -8.82
CA LEU A 104 20.75 -8.09 -8.68
C LEU A 104 21.97 -7.45 -9.34
N LEU A 105 23.16 -7.80 -8.86
CA LEU A 105 24.39 -7.53 -9.57
C LEU A 105 24.60 -8.60 -10.65
N GLU A 106 25.18 -8.18 -11.78
CA GLU A 106 25.45 -9.07 -12.90
C GLU A 106 26.27 -10.30 -12.44
N HIS A 107 25.84 -11.50 -12.84
CA HIS A 107 26.46 -12.78 -12.49
C HIS A 107 26.44 -13.18 -10.99
N GLU A 108 25.59 -12.55 -10.19
CA GLU A 108 25.37 -12.91 -8.78
C GLU A 108 23.92 -13.36 -8.52
N PRO A 109 23.49 -14.52 -9.07
CA PRO A 109 22.15 -15.03 -8.83
C PRO A 109 21.98 -15.49 -7.38
N LEU A 110 20.74 -15.38 -6.89
CA LEU A 110 20.33 -15.99 -5.64
C LEU A 110 20.28 -17.52 -5.80
N THR A 111 20.52 -18.23 -4.70
CA THR A 111 20.50 -19.69 -4.66
C THR A 111 19.55 -20.22 -3.61
N LYS A 112 18.92 -21.35 -3.89
CA LYS A 112 18.13 -22.13 -2.93
C LYS A 112 19.03 -22.89 -1.96
N SER A 113 18.41 -23.57 -1.00
CA SER A 113 19.07 -24.36 0.05
C SER A 113 19.86 -25.55 -0.50
N ASP A 114 19.52 -26.03 -1.70
CA ASP A 114 20.22 -27.09 -2.43
C ASP A 114 21.29 -26.55 -3.41
N HIS A 115 21.61 -25.25 -3.33
CA HIS A 115 22.54 -24.53 -4.20
C HIS A 115 22.12 -24.38 -5.66
N THR A 116 20.88 -24.74 -6.01
CA THR A 116 20.33 -24.40 -7.33
C THR A 116 20.07 -22.90 -7.43
N GLN A 117 20.29 -22.34 -8.62
CA GLN A 117 20.01 -20.92 -8.87
C GLN A 117 18.50 -20.67 -8.87
N PHE A 118 18.10 -19.48 -8.44
CA PHE A 118 16.73 -19.02 -8.60
C PHE A 118 16.37 -18.93 -10.09
N GLU A 119 15.19 -19.42 -10.43
CA GLU A 119 14.56 -19.24 -11.73
C GLU A 119 13.71 -17.96 -11.75
N ALA A 120 13.27 -17.52 -12.94
CA ALA A 120 12.46 -16.31 -13.07
C ALA A 120 11.18 -16.33 -12.20
N ALA A 121 10.55 -17.50 -12.05
CA ALA A 121 9.38 -17.67 -11.20
C ALA A 121 9.71 -17.49 -9.70
N ASP A 122 10.90 -17.89 -9.27
CA ASP A 122 11.35 -17.72 -7.89
C ASP A 122 11.56 -16.24 -7.55
N TYR A 123 12.17 -15.47 -8.48
CA TYR A 123 12.33 -14.02 -8.31
C TYR A 123 11.00 -13.28 -8.26
N LYS A 124 10.06 -13.63 -9.14
CA LYS A 124 8.71 -13.06 -9.10
C LYS A 124 8.02 -13.35 -7.78
N LYS A 125 8.09 -14.60 -7.30
CA LYS A 125 7.51 -14.99 -6.01
C LYS A 125 8.18 -14.27 -4.84
N LEU A 126 9.51 -14.09 -4.88
CA LEU A 126 10.23 -13.30 -3.90
C LEU A 126 9.74 -11.85 -3.88
N ASP A 127 9.60 -11.22 -5.04
CA ASP A 127 9.10 -9.84 -5.15
C ASP A 127 7.66 -9.68 -4.60
N GLU A 128 6.78 -10.64 -4.88
CA GLU A 128 5.44 -10.72 -4.30
C GLU A 128 5.48 -10.80 -2.76
N ILE A 129 6.39 -11.62 -2.21
CA ILE A 129 6.55 -11.77 -0.75
C ILE A 129 7.06 -10.47 -0.12
N LEU A 130 8.06 -9.83 -0.73
CA LEU A 130 8.64 -8.59 -0.22
C LEU A 130 7.66 -7.42 -0.34
N SER A 131 6.75 -7.45 -1.31
CA SER A 131 5.66 -6.48 -1.45
C SER A 131 4.55 -6.66 -0.42
N ASP A 132 4.42 -7.85 0.20
CA ASP A 132 3.40 -8.13 1.20
C ASP A 132 3.87 -7.76 2.62
N SER A 133 3.49 -6.56 3.06
CA SER A 133 3.76 -6.09 4.43
C SER A 133 3.00 -6.86 5.53
N LEU A 134 2.01 -7.67 5.16
CA LEU A 134 1.21 -8.51 6.06
C LEU A 134 1.59 -9.99 5.97
N SER A 135 2.73 -10.30 5.33
CA SER A 135 3.23 -11.65 5.20
C SER A 135 3.32 -12.35 6.55
N ILE A 136 3.01 -13.66 6.56
CA ILE A 136 3.14 -14.49 7.77
C ILE A 136 4.58 -14.52 8.29
N LEU A 137 5.58 -14.22 7.44
CA LEU A 137 6.98 -14.15 7.82
C LEU A 137 7.23 -13.12 8.93
N ARG A 138 6.37 -12.10 9.06
CA ARG A 138 6.46 -11.04 10.06
C ARG A 138 6.64 -11.56 11.48
N ASP A 139 5.88 -12.59 11.85
CA ASP A 139 5.80 -13.09 13.22
C ASP A 139 6.59 -14.40 13.42
N LEU A 140 7.14 -14.97 12.34
CA LEU A 140 7.91 -16.21 12.39
C LEU A 140 9.35 -15.93 12.80
N LYS A 141 9.87 -16.72 13.73
CA LYS A 141 11.30 -16.76 14.01
C LYS A 141 11.99 -17.72 13.05
N GLN A 142 13.30 -17.62 12.96
CA GLN A 142 14.13 -18.48 12.11
C GLN A 142 13.96 -19.98 12.43
N GLU A 143 13.73 -20.31 13.70
CA GLU A 143 13.43 -21.68 14.18
C GLU A 143 12.08 -22.21 13.68
N ASP A 144 11.11 -21.33 13.42
CA ASP A 144 9.77 -21.70 12.96
C ASP A 144 9.69 -21.97 11.44
N LEU A 145 10.81 -21.81 10.71
CA LEU A 145 10.80 -21.88 9.25
C LEU A 145 10.98 -23.29 8.68
N VAL A 146 11.55 -24.19 9.49
CA VAL A 146 11.91 -25.54 9.05
C VAL A 146 11.38 -26.60 10.00
N VAL A 147 11.27 -27.83 9.50
CA VAL A 147 10.99 -28.98 10.35
C VAL A 147 12.31 -29.48 10.94
N ILE A 148 12.42 -29.41 12.26
CA ILE A 148 13.54 -29.96 13.02
C ILE A 148 13.08 -31.31 13.60
N PRO A 149 13.71 -32.44 13.26
CA PRO A 149 13.39 -33.72 13.88
C PRO A 149 13.75 -33.72 15.38
N ASP A 150 12.86 -34.27 16.21
CA ASP A 150 13.04 -34.39 17.66
C ASP A 150 14.31 -35.15 18.08
N SER A 151 14.95 -35.88 17.15
CA SER A 151 16.17 -36.65 17.39
C SER A 151 17.46 -35.83 17.31
N ILE A 152 17.38 -34.51 17.13
CA ILE A 152 18.55 -33.63 17.00
C ILE A 152 18.52 -32.56 18.10
N ASP A 153 19.35 -32.73 19.12
CA ASP A 153 19.43 -31.82 20.28
C ASP A 153 19.98 -30.42 19.91
N ASN A 154 20.77 -30.31 18.83
CA ASN A 154 21.35 -29.05 18.36
C ASN A 154 21.49 -29.02 16.82
N PRO A 155 20.38 -28.81 16.07
CA PRO A 155 20.36 -28.89 14.61
C PRO A 155 21.19 -27.80 13.92
N TYR A 156 21.54 -26.75 14.67
CA TYR A 156 22.35 -25.61 14.22
C TYR A 156 23.88 -25.84 14.35
N GLU A 157 24.32 -26.89 15.06
CA GLU A 157 25.75 -27.27 15.20
C GLU A 157 26.15 -28.46 14.33
N LEU A 158 25.18 -29.10 13.67
CA LEU A 158 25.39 -30.21 12.73
C LEU A 158 25.60 -29.66 11.31
N ASP A 159 26.88 -29.46 10.94
CA ASP A 159 27.28 -29.11 9.59
C ASP A 159 26.75 -30.14 8.57
N GLY A 160 25.78 -29.72 7.74
CA GLY A 160 25.25 -30.51 6.63
C GLY A 160 23.78 -30.91 6.73
N TYR A 161 23.02 -30.41 7.70
CA TYR A 161 21.57 -30.65 7.73
C TYR A 161 20.82 -29.63 6.86
N THR A 162 20.31 -30.08 5.71
CA THR A 162 19.34 -29.31 4.91
C THR A 162 17.95 -29.56 5.51
N ALA A 163 17.50 -28.68 6.40
CA ALA A 163 16.18 -28.79 7.00
C ALA A 163 15.10 -28.40 5.98
N ALA A 164 14.08 -29.25 5.84
CA ALA A 164 12.98 -28.99 4.91
C ALA A 164 12.14 -27.80 5.40
N THR A 165 11.75 -26.92 4.46
CA THR A 165 10.78 -25.85 4.75
C THR A 165 9.50 -26.46 5.31
N GLN A 166 8.91 -25.86 6.35
CA GLN A 166 7.65 -26.36 6.87
C GLN A 166 6.58 -26.42 5.76
N PRO A 167 5.85 -27.53 5.59
CA PRO A 167 4.87 -27.67 4.51
C PRO A 167 3.84 -26.54 4.48
N ALA A 168 3.43 -26.03 5.65
CA ALA A 168 2.51 -24.89 5.78
C ALA A 168 3.04 -23.58 5.16
N LEU A 169 4.37 -23.45 5.02
CA LEU A 169 5.01 -22.26 4.46
C LEU A 169 5.28 -22.39 2.95
N SER A 170 5.17 -23.59 2.38
CA SER A 170 5.61 -23.89 1.01
C SER A 170 4.87 -23.13 -0.09
N GLU A 171 3.64 -22.66 0.17
CA GLU A 171 2.86 -21.85 -0.78
C GLU A 171 3.13 -20.34 -0.66
N VAL A 172 3.67 -19.91 0.48
CA VAL A 172 3.90 -18.49 0.79
C VAL A 172 5.36 -18.07 0.69
N VAL A 173 6.28 -19.02 0.49
CA VAL A 173 7.71 -18.75 0.28
C VAL A 173 8.20 -19.36 -1.03
N VAL A 174 9.37 -18.89 -1.49
CA VAL A 174 10.08 -19.60 -2.56
C VAL A 174 10.50 -20.96 -2.01
N LYS A 175 10.09 -22.02 -2.70
CA LYS A 175 10.40 -23.39 -2.30
C LYS A 175 11.91 -23.56 -2.12
N ASP A 176 12.29 -24.16 -1.00
CA ASP A 176 13.69 -24.39 -0.61
C ASP A 176 14.52 -23.11 -0.43
N ALA A 177 13.90 -21.94 -0.24
CA ALA A 177 14.58 -20.67 0.04
C ALA A 177 13.89 -19.83 1.14
N VAL A 178 13.24 -20.50 2.10
CA VAL A 178 12.50 -19.86 3.19
C VAL A 178 13.34 -18.87 4.00
N TYR A 179 14.61 -19.20 4.28
CA TYR A 179 15.51 -18.30 5.02
C TYR A 179 15.87 -17.05 4.23
N THR A 180 16.08 -17.16 2.92
CA THR A 180 16.31 -16.02 2.03
C THR A 180 15.09 -15.10 2.02
N CYS A 181 13.89 -15.66 1.84
CA CYS A 181 12.65 -14.89 1.88
C CYS A 181 12.47 -14.17 3.23
N HIS A 182 12.65 -14.89 4.34
CA HIS A 182 12.54 -14.35 5.69
C HIS A 182 13.55 -13.24 5.97
N THR A 183 14.84 -13.48 5.67
CA THR A 183 15.93 -12.51 5.91
C THR A 183 15.71 -11.23 5.11
N LEU A 184 15.34 -11.34 3.83
CA LEU A 184 15.09 -10.18 2.99
C LEU A 184 13.82 -9.44 3.43
N TRP A 185 12.75 -10.14 3.78
CA TRP A 185 11.52 -9.53 4.30
C TRP A 185 11.80 -8.70 5.56
N HIS A 186 12.51 -9.26 6.55
CA HIS A 186 12.90 -8.52 7.75
C HIS A 186 13.93 -7.41 7.49
N THR A 187 14.68 -7.48 6.39
CA THR A 187 15.55 -6.36 5.97
C THR A 187 14.72 -5.23 5.38
N VAL A 188 13.73 -5.55 4.55
CA VAL A 188 12.79 -4.59 3.94
C VAL A 188 11.96 -3.86 5.01
N TYR A 189 11.45 -4.58 6.00
CA TYR A 189 10.53 -4.04 7.02
C TYR A 189 11.20 -3.77 8.38
N GLY A 190 12.53 -3.83 8.45
CA GLY A 190 13.31 -3.60 9.67
C GLY A 190 13.99 -2.23 9.72
N ASN A 191 15.18 -2.21 10.33
CA ASN A 191 15.94 -1.00 10.67
C ASN A 191 16.15 -0.04 9.48
N THR A 192 16.34 -0.56 8.26
CA THR A 192 16.53 0.28 7.07
C THR A 192 15.28 1.11 6.76
N GLN A 193 14.09 0.49 6.76
CA GLN A 193 12.83 1.22 6.56
C GLN A 193 12.54 2.18 7.71
N GLU A 194 12.84 1.80 8.95
CA GLU A 194 12.71 2.70 10.10
C GLU A 194 13.58 3.95 9.94
N LYS A 195 14.83 3.78 9.48
CA LYS A 195 15.72 4.90 9.19
C LYS A 195 15.17 5.78 8.07
N ILE A 196 14.66 5.20 6.98
CA ILE A 196 14.02 5.95 5.89
C ILE A 196 12.83 6.77 6.42
N ARG A 197 11.95 6.15 7.21
CA ARG A 197 10.82 6.84 7.85
C ARG A 197 11.29 7.98 8.73
N SER A 198 12.33 7.77 9.55
CA SER A 198 12.93 8.83 10.36
C SER A 198 13.45 10.01 9.52
N LEU A 199 14.09 9.74 8.37
CA LEU A 199 14.56 10.78 7.45
C LEU A 199 13.41 11.58 6.85
N LEU A 200 12.29 10.93 6.52
CA LEU A 200 11.07 11.58 6.01
C LEU A 200 10.39 12.41 7.10
N THR A 201 10.21 11.83 8.30
CA THR A 201 9.61 12.50 9.47
C THR A 201 10.40 13.73 9.88
N ALA A 202 11.74 13.69 9.81
CA ALA A 202 12.60 14.83 10.14
C ALA A 202 12.43 16.04 9.18
N ARG A 203 11.79 15.85 8.02
CA ARG A 203 11.50 16.91 7.03
C ARG A 203 10.05 17.36 7.05
N LEU A 204 9.25 16.86 8.00
CA LEU A 204 7.84 17.21 8.08
C LEU A 204 7.71 18.70 8.38
N ASP A 205 7.21 19.39 7.37
CA ASP A 205 6.62 20.71 7.48
C ASP A 205 5.45 20.80 6.48
N GLN A 206 4.67 21.86 6.59
CA GLN A 206 3.52 22.08 5.72
C GLN A 206 3.90 22.15 4.23
N SER A 207 5.07 22.72 3.89
CA SER A 207 5.51 22.88 2.50
C SER A 207 5.94 21.55 1.88
N PHE A 208 6.61 20.69 2.66
CA PHE A 208 7.00 19.36 2.24
C PHE A 208 5.77 18.46 2.03
N LEU A 209 4.82 18.47 2.96
CA LEU A 209 3.56 17.73 2.81
C LEU A 209 2.76 18.22 1.60
N GLU A 210 2.69 19.54 1.38
CA GLU A 210 2.04 20.14 0.21
C GLU A 210 2.66 19.64 -1.09
N ALA A 211 3.99 19.63 -1.16
CA ALA A 211 4.72 19.20 -2.34
C ALA A 211 4.49 17.71 -2.60
N MET A 212 4.56 16.85 -1.57
CA MET A 212 4.26 15.42 -1.67
C MET A 212 2.81 15.18 -2.14
N PHE A 213 1.84 15.93 -1.62
CA PHE A 213 0.42 15.75 -1.93
C PHE A 213 0.07 16.17 -3.37
N LYS A 214 0.74 17.20 -3.89
CA LYS A 214 0.55 17.69 -5.27
C LYS A 214 1.09 16.76 -6.34
N THR A 215 1.91 15.77 -5.97
CA THR A 215 2.38 14.79 -6.93
C THR A 215 1.22 13.95 -7.47
N GLY A 216 1.39 13.38 -8.67
CA GLY A 216 0.43 12.39 -9.22
C GLY A 216 0.54 11.01 -8.58
N ASP A 217 1.37 10.84 -7.55
CA ASP A 217 1.71 9.56 -6.93
C ASP A 217 0.76 9.29 -5.76
N VAL A 218 -0.02 8.21 -5.88
CA VAL A 218 -1.02 7.81 -4.88
C VAL A 218 -0.35 7.42 -3.56
N SER A 219 0.80 6.74 -3.58
CA SER A 219 1.54 6.37 -2.36
C SER A 219 1.97 7.61 -1.58
N LYS A 220 2.40 8.67 -2.28
CA LYS A 220 2.71 9.98 -1.65
C LYS A 220 1.48 10.63 -1.05
N LYS A 221 0.33 10.62 -1.74
CA LYS A 221 -0.92 11.17 -1.20
C LYS A 221 -1.39 10.42 0.04
N LEU A 222 -1.43 9.09 -0.02
CA LEU A 222 -1.78 8.23 1.12
C LEU A 222 -0.86 8.48 2.31
N TRP A 223 0.44 8.62 2.06
CA TRP A 223 1.39 8.96 3.10
C TRP A 223 1.10 10.34 3.72
N VAL A 224 0.76 11.35 2.92
CA VAL A 224 0.33 12.66 3.45
C VAL A 224 -0.92 12.54 4.31
N VAL A 225 -1.95 11.80 3.88
CA VAL A 225 -3.16 11.56 4.70
C VAL A 225 -2.77 10.97 6.06
N LYS A 226 -1.91 9.95 6.06
CA LYS A 226 -1.39 9.33 7.29
C LYS A 226 -0.61 10.30 8.16
N MET A 227 0.25 11.14 7.57
CA MET A 227 1.04 12.11 8.35
C MET A 227 0.15 13.18 8.97
N VAL A 228 -0.84 13.71 8.24
CA VAL A 228 -1.77 14.70 8.78
C VAL A 228 -2.67 14.10 9.87
N ASP A 229 -3.03 12.82 9.79
CA ASP A 229 -3.75 12.10 10.85
C ASP A 229 -2.91 11.99 12.15
N GLN A 230 -1.60 11.79 12.00
CA GLN A 230 -0.66 11.71 13.13
C GLN A 230 -0.23 13.07 13.68
N HIS A 231 -0.43 14.14 12.91
CA HIS A 231 0.01 15.51 13.19
C HIS A 231 -1.15 16.51 12.98
N PRO A 232 -2.07 16.62 13.96
CA PRO A 232 -3.28 17.43 13.85
C PRO A 232 -3.04 18.91 13.55
N GLU A 233 -1.84 19.44 13.83
CA GLU A 233 -1.45 20.81 13.47
C GLU A 233 -1.57 21.12 11.98
N TYR A 234 -1.50 20.11 11.11
CA TYR A 234 -1.66 20.26 9.66
C TYR A 234 -3.10 20.13 9.17
N HIS A 235 -4.04 19.70 10.03
CA HIS A 235 -5.44 19.42 9.67
C HIS A 235 -6.07 20.58 8.89
N ALA A 236 -5.99 21.80 9.44
CA ALA A 236 -6.61 22.99 8.87
C ALA A 236 -6.14 23.32 7.45
N HIS A 237 -4.94 22.86 7.06
CA HIS A 237 -4.38 23.09 5.73
C HIS A 237 -4.80 22.03 4.70
N PHE A 238 -5.18 20.82 5.14
CA PHE A 238 -5.40 19.68 4.24
C PHE A 238 -6.84 19.17 4.17
N TYR A 239 -7.67 19.39 5.19
CA TYR A 239 -8.96 18.71 5.29
C TYR A 239 -9.86 18.91 4.06
N LEU A 240 -9.94 20.12 3.49
CA LEU A 240 -10.73 20.36 2.27
C LEU A 240 -10.26 19.51 1.09
N ARG A 241 -8.94 19.33 0.93
CA ARG A 241 -8.37 18.51 -0.14
C ARG A 241 -8.59 17.02 0.10
N PHE A 242 -8.68 16.60 1.36
CA PHE A 242 -9.06 15.23 1.69
C PHE A 242 -10.52 14.97 1.32
N ILE A 243 -11.42 15.92 1.55
CA ILE A 243 -12.82 15.84 1.08
C ILE A 243 -12.87 15.72 -0.45
N GLU A 244 -12.10 16.53 -1.18
CA GLU A 244 -12.00 16.42 -2.65
C GLU A 244 -11.49 15.04 -3.10
N CYS A 245 -10.53 14.46 -2.37
CA CYS A 245 -9.96 13.15 -2.71
C CYS A 245 -10.92 11.98 -2.47
N MET A 246 -11.98 12.16 -1.69
CA MET A 246 -13.04 11.14 -1.54
C MET A 246 -13.78 10.90 -2.86
N GLN A 247 -13.78 11.88 -3.76
CA GLN A 247 -14.33 11.79 -5.11
C GLN A 247 -13.31 11.26 -6.14
N SER A 248 -12.08 10.92 -5.71
CA SER A 248 -11.07 10.42 -6.63
C SER A 248 -11.44 9.03 -7.16
N GLY A 249 -11.00 8.72 -8.39
CA GLY A 249 -11.15 7.38 -8.96
C GLY A 249 -10.24 6.31 -8.33
N ASP A 250 -9.39 6.70 -7.38
CA ASP A 250 -8.51 5.77 -6.67
C ASP A 250 -9.19 5.32 -5.37
N ASN A 251 -9.63 4.06 -5.34
CA ASN A 251 -10.38 3.51 -4.21
C ASN A 251 -9.58 3.58 -2.90
N LEU A 252 -8.27 3.33 -2.92
CA LEU A 252 -7.47 3.34 -1.69
C LEU A 252 -7.36 4.75 -1.11
N LEU A 253 -7.12 5.74 -1.97
CA LEU A 253 -7.08 7.14 -1.55
C LEU A 253 -8.43 7.61 -1.04
N ALA A 254 -9.52 7.29 -1.76
CA ALA A 254 -10.87 7.66 -1.38
C ALA A 254 -11.24 7.08 0.00
N GLU A 255 -10.99 5.78 0.22
CA GLU A 255 -11.24 5.11 1.51
C GLU A 255 -10.35 5.66 2.64
N SER A 256 -9.07 5.93 2.36
CA SER A 256 -8.16 6.50 3.34
C SER A 256 -8.58 7.91 3.77
N THR A 257 -9.05 8.74 2.85
CA THR A 257 -9.54 10.10 3.14
C THR A 257 -10.91 10.10 3.82
N LEU A 258 -11.79 9.14 3.51
CA LEU A 258 -13.03 8.93 4.25
C LEU A 258 -12.77 8.50 5.69
N SER A 259 -11.83 7.56 5.87
CA SER A 259 -11.43 7.05 7.19
C SER A 259 -10.78 8.12 8.08
N TYR A 260 -10.18 9.15 7.50
CA TYR A 260 -9.56 10.27 8.20
C TYR A 260 -10.58 11.06 9.04
N PHE A 261 -11.78 11.31 8.52
CA PHE A 261 -12.81 12.07 9.23
C PHE A 261 -13.49 11.18 10.29
N ARG A 262 -13.18 11.41 11.56
CA ARG A 262 -13.69 10.63 12.70
C ARG A 262 -13.63 11.42 14.01
N GLY A 263 -14.45 10.99 14.98
CA GLY A 263 -14.47 11.54 16.35
C GLY A 263 -14.69 13.05 16.35
N ALA A 264 -13.97 13.76 17.22
CA ALA A 264 -14.14 15.20 17.44
C ALA A 264 -13.93 16.09 16.19
N MET A 265 -13.26 15.59 15.14
CA MET A 265 -13.17 16.35 13.88
C MET A 265 -14.53 16.55 13.22
N LEU A 266 -15.45 15.60 13.42
CA LEU A 266 -16.78 15.67 12.86
C LEU A 266 -17.73 16.55 13.66
N ASP A 267 -17.35 17.02 14.86
CA ASP A 267 -18.14 17.99 15.62
C ASP A 267 -18.02 19.42 15.04
N ASP A 268 -17.07 19.64 14.12
CA ASP A 268 -16.91 20.91 13.42
C ASP A 268 -17.99 21.09 12.33
N GLN A 269 -18.84 22.10 12.52
CA GLN A 269 -19.94 22.41 11.61
C GLN A 269 -19.48 22.61 10.16
N LEU A 270 -18.35 23.30 9.93
CA LEU A 270 -17.86 23.55 8.58
C LEU A 270 -17.46 22.25 7.89
N ILE A 271 -16.84 21.33 8.63
CA ILE A 271 -16.47 20.01 8.12
C ILE A 271 -17.72 19.20 7.79
N GLN A 272 -18.71 19.15 8.68
CA GLN A 272 -19.97 18.45 8.41
C GLN A 272 -20.65 18.97 7.15
N THR A 273 -20.81 20.29 7.02
CA THR A 273 -21.44 20.90 5.84
C THR A 273 -20.70 20.53 4.57
N LYS A 274 -19.35 20.57 4.56
CA LYS A 274 -18.57 20.20 3.36
C LYS A 274 -18.62 18.72 3.03
N LEU A 275 -18.67 17.85 4.02
CA LEU A 275 -18.87 16.42 3.80
C LEU A 275 -20.24 16.15 3.19
N VAL A 276 -21.31 16.71 3.77
CA VAL A 276 -22.68 16.54 3.26
C VAL A 276 -22.83 17.06 1.83
N GLU A 277 -22.29 18.25 1.53
CA GLU A 277 -22.28 18.82 0.18
C GLU A 277 -21.60 17.92 -0.86
N THR A 278 -20.63 17.12 -0.43
CA THR A 278 -19.83 16.23 -1.30
C THR A 278 -20.57 14.91 -1.59
N MET A 279 -21.50 14.50 -0.73
CA MET A 279 -22.17 13.20 -0.78
C MET A 279 -22.83 12.84 -2.13
N PRO A 280 -23.48 13.76 -2.86
CA PRO A 280 -24.03 13.45 -4.18
C PRO A 280 -23.01 12.90 -5.19
N ALA A 281 -21.73 13.25 -5.05
CA ALA A 281 -20.65 12.79 -5.92
C ALA A 281 -20.00 11.48 -5.45
N LEU A 282 -20.37 10.97 -4.27
CA LEU A 282 -19.79 9.77 -3.68
C LEU A 282 -20.59 8.51 -4.02
N SER A 283 -19.95 7.36 -3.87
CA SER A 283 -20.63 6.07 -4.00
C SER A 283 -21.62 5.83 -2.85
N LEU A 284 -22.58 4.93 -3.06
CA LEU A 284 -23.53 4.52 -2.01
C LEU A 284 -22.83 3.99 -0.75
N HIS A 285 -21.69 3.29 -0.92
CA HIS A 285 -20.91 2.77 0.19
C HIS A 285 -20.35 3.90 1.06
N GLN A 286 -19.65 4.85 0.43
CA GLN A 286 -19.08 6.01 1.10
C GLN A 286 -20.15 6.87 1.78
N ASN A 287 -21.28 7.10 1.10
CA ASN A 287 -22.41 7.82 1.67
C ASN A 287 -22.99 7.13 2.91
N THR A 288 -23.11 5.81 2.86
CA THR A 288 -23.58 5.01 4.01
C THR A 288 -22.61 5.15 5.18
N GLU A 289 -21.30 5.02 4.94
CA GLU A 289 -20.29 5.15 5.99
C GLU A 289 -20.27 6.57 6.60
N LEU A 290 -20.33 7.62 5.78
CA LEU A 290 -20.41 9.00 6.26
C LEU A 290 -21.62 9.23 7.16
N ILE A 291 -22.80 8.74 6.77
CA ILE A 291 -23.99 8.88 7.62
C ILE A 291 -23.78 8.16 8.96
N TRP A 292 -23.19 6.96 8.96
CA TRP A 292 -22.88 6.27 10.22
C TRP A 292 -21.91 7.04 11.11
N LYS A 293 -20.85 7.59 10.52
CA LYS A 293 -19.91 8.47 11.23
C LYS A 293 -20.63 9.68 11.84
N LEU A 294 -21.56 10.29 11.12
CA LEU A 294 -22.38 11.41 11.60
C LEU A 294 -23.40 11.00 12.69
N VAL A 295 -23.91 9.77 12.66
CA VAL A 295 -24.79 9.23 13.73
C VAL A 295 -24.03 9.15 15.05
N ASP A 296 -22.75 8.80 14.99
CA ASP A 296 -21.89 8.66 16.17
C ASP A 296 -21.28 10.00 16.64
N CYS A 297 -21.63 11.13 16.00
CA CYS A 297 -21.15 12.45 16.42
C CYS A 297 -21.87 12.98 17.66
N ASP A 298 -21.11 13.66 18.50
CA ASP A 298 -21.64 14.29 19.72
C ASP A 298 -22.43 15.54 19.35
N LEU A 299 -21.87 16.39 18.49
CA LEU A 299 -22.48 17.64 18.03
C LEU A 299 -22.77 17.56 16.54
N LEU A 300 -24.04 17.38 16.16
CA LEU A 300 -24.47 17.46 14.78
C LEU A 300 -25.12 18.83 14.52
N ALA A 301 -24.77 19.49 13.42
CA ALA A 301 -25.37 20.77 13.06
C ALA A 301 -26.72 20.58 12.34
N ASP A 302 -27.71 21.40 12.70
CA ASP A 302 -29.03 21.39 12.04
C ASP A 302 -28.92 21.60 10.53
N GLU A 303 -28.02 22.49 10.09
CA GLU A 303 -27.76 22.76 8.67
C GLU A 303 -27.34 21.48 7.91
N SER A 304 -26.56 20.60 8.53
CA SER A 304 -26.14 19.32 7.94
C SER A 304 -27.34 18.39 7.76
N VAL A 305 -28.26 18.35 8.73
CA VAL A 305 -29.52 17.58 8.65
C VAL A 305 -30.40 18.12 7.52
N VAL A 306 -30.58 19.44 7.46
CA VAL A 306 -31.37 20.09 6.41
C VAL A 306 -30.80 19.74 5.03
N ARG A 307 -29.49 19.90 4.83
CA ARG A 307 -28.83 19.58 3.55
C ARG A 307 -28.98 18.11 3.15
N LEU A 308 -28.88 17.17 4.09
CA LEU A 308 -29.10 15.75 3.81
C LEU A 308 -30.53 15.49 3.32
N LEU A 309 -31.53 16.10 3.95
CA LEU A 309 -32.93 15.98 3.53
C LEU A 309 -33.14 16.62 2.15
N GLU A 310 -32.48 17.74 1.87
CA GLU A 310 -32.51 18.40 0.56
C GLU A 310 -31.94 17.52 -0.55
N HIS A 311 -30.80 16.88 -0.32
CA HIS A 311 -30.21 15.97 -1.29
C HIS A 311 -31.12 14.77 -1.59
N VAL A 312 -31.83 14.23 -0.59
CA VAL A 312 -32.84 13.18 -0.84
C VAL A 312 -34.04 13.74 -1.62
N GLN A 313 -34.53 14.94 -1.27
CA GLN A 313 -35.65 15.58 -1.95
C GLN A 313 -35.35 15.91 -3.41
N ALA A 314 -34.10 16.27 -3.71
CA ALA A 314 -33.61 16.57 -5.06
C ALA A 314 -33.24 15.31 -5.87
N GLU A 315 -33.44 14.11 -5.32
CA GLU A 315 -33.05 12.82 -5.92
C GLU A 315 -31.52 12.68 -6.15
N GLU A 316 -30.72 13.50 -5.47
CA GLU A 316 -29.25 13.43 -5.50
C GLU A 316 -28.71 12.33 -4.58
N LEU A 317 -29.46 12.01 -3.51
CA LEU A 317 -29.22 10.84 -2.66
C LEU A 317 -30.36 9.83 -2.78
N PRO A 318 -30.06 8.52 -2.83
CA PRO A 318 -31.10 7.50 -2.86
C PRO A 318 -32.00 7.56 -1.64
N VAL A 319 -33.32 7.47 -1.87
CA VAL A 319 -34.35 7.39 -0.81
C VAL A 319 -34.07 6.27 0.20
N GLY A 320 -33.35 5.22 -0.20
CA GLY A 320 -32.93 4.13 0.67
C GLY A 320 -32.01 4.55 1.83
N LEU A 321 -31.36 5.72 1.76
CA LEU A 321 -30.53 6.28 2.85
C LEU A 321 -31.35 7.06 3.88
N LEU A 322 -32.60 7.39 3.58
CA LEU A 322 -33.46 8.23 4.43
C LEU A 322 -33.67 7.61 5.82
N ASN A 323 -33.70 6.28 5.92
CA ASN A 323 -33.81 5.58 7.20
C ASN A 323 -32.57 5.80 8.11
N LEU A 324 -31.38 5.98 7.53
CA LEU A 324 -30.15 6.29 8.24
C LEU A 324 -30.11 7.77 8.60
N ILE A 325 -30.48 8.64 7.66
CA ILE A 325 -30.57 10.08 7.90
C ILE A 325 -31.53 10.38 9.06
N TYR A 326 -32.67 9.68 9.16
CA TYR A 326 -33.59 9.84 10.29
C TYR A 326 -33.02 9.39 11.65
N ARG A 327 -31.95 8.59 11.68
CA ARG A 327 -31.26 8.27 12.94
C ARG A 327 -30.41 9.42 13.44
N LEU A 328 -30.02 10.35 12.56
CA LEU A 328 -29.31 11.57 12.93
C LEU A 328 -30.21 12.54 13.69
N ILE A 329 -31.53 12.49 13.44
CA ILE A 329 -32.49 13.46 13.98
C ILE A 329 -32.82 13.15 15.44
N LYS A 330 -32.04 13.75 16.35
CA LYS A 330 -32.29 13.90 17.79
C LYS A 330 -33.36 14.97 18.08
N PRO A 331 -33.97 14.99 19.29
CA PRO A 331 -35.01 15.97 19.65
C PRO A 331 -34.59 17.44 19.51
N GLU A 332 -33.32 17.76 19.76
CA GLU A 332 -32.76 19.11 19.59
C GLU A 332 -32.92 19.65 18.16
N HIS A 333 -32.75 18.79 17.14
CA HIS A 333 -32.94 19.19 15.73
C HIS A 333 -34.39 19.51 15.37
N LEU A 334 -35.36 19.09 16.19
CA LEU A 334 -36.78 19.41 15.97
C LEU A 334 -37.16 20.80 16.49
N GLU A 335 -36.23 21.51 17.15
CA GLU A 335 -36.38 22.91 17.48
C GLU A 335 -36.03 23.82 16.29
N ASP A 336 -35.25 23.32 15.32
CA ASP A 336 -34.91 24.06 14.11
C ASP A 336 -36.10 24.12 13.12
N PRO A 337 -36.55 25.33 12.72
CA PRO A 337 -37.70 25.47 11.82
C PRO A 337 -37.53 24.82 10.44
N GLN A 338 -36.31 24.81 9.89
CA GLN A 338 -36.06 24.27 8.56
C GLN A 338 -36.11 22.74 8.58
N VAL A 339 -35.56 22.11 9.62
CA VAL A 339 -35.68 20.66 9.83
C VAL A 339 -37.17 20.28 9.93
N VAL A 340 -37.95 21.00 10.73
CA VAL A 340 -39.39 20.74 10.89
C VAL A 340 -40.16 20.93 9.58
N GLU A 341 -39.84 21.97 8.80
CA GLU A 341 -40.45 22.22 7.50
C GLU A 341 -40.18 21.06 6.52
N LYS A 342 -38.92 20.62 6.39
CA LYS A 342 -38.56 19.48 5.53
C LYS A 342 -39.27 18.19 5.96
N LEU A 343 -39.32 17.91 7.25
CA LEU A 343 -40.04 16.73 7.75
C LEU A 343 -41.55 16.83 7.50
N ALA A 344 -42.14 18.02 7.56
CA ALA A 344 -43.55 18.23 7.22
C ALA A 344 -43.81 17.90 5.74
N ASP A 345 -42.96 18.36 4.83
CA ASP A 345 -43.04 18.05 3.39
C ASP A 345 -42.92 16.54 3.15
N PHE A 346 -41.90 15.90 3.73
CA PHE A 346 -41.71 14.45 3.62
C PHE A 346 -42.88 13.65 4.23
N SER A 347 -43.62 14.20 5.20
CA SER A 347 -44.83 13.58 5.77
C SER A 347 -46.05 13.63 4.84
N GLN A 348 -45.98 14.42 3.77
CA GLN A 348 -47.00 14.54 2.72
C GLN A 348 -46.51 14.08 1.36
N ALA A 349 -45.29 13.55 1.27
CA ALA A 349 -44.71 13.02 0.04
C ALA A 349 -45.65 12.02 -0.65
N GLU A 350 -45.69 12.03 -1.99
CA GLU A 350 -46.50 11.08 -2.78
C GLU A 350 -46.06 9.63 -2.53
N ASP A 351 -44.75 9.42 -2.43
CA ASP A 351 -44.13 8.15 -2.07
C ASP A 351 -44.60 7.69 -0.68
N GLY A 352 -45.29 6.54 -0.65
CA GLY A 352 -45.84 5.97 0.57
C GLY A 352 -44.78 5.47 1.56
N TYR A 353 -43.60 5.04 1.09
CA TYR A 353 -42.49 4.65 1.95
C TYR A 353 -41.95 5.86 2.70
N ILE A 354 -41.64 6.96 1.98
CA ILE A 354 -41.18 8.21 2.57
C ILE A 354 -42.20 8.72 3.59
N ARG A 355 -43.45 8.91 3.14
CA ARG A 355 -44.54 9.43 3.97
C ARG A 355 -44.74 8.66 5.27
N ASN A 356 -44.77 7.33 5.21
CA ASN A 356 -45.00 6.50 6.38
C ASN A 356 -43.80 6.48 7.32
N MET A 357 -42.57 6.50 6.78
CA MET A 357 -41.36 6.52 7.59
C MET A 357 -41.21 7.83 8.37
N THR A 358 -41.48 8.97 7.72
CA THR A 358 -41.45 10.29 8.36
C THR A 358 -42.49 10.42 9.47
N LYS A 359 -43.72 9.93 9.23
CA LYS A 359 -44.77 9.93 10.26
C LYS A 359 -44.38 9.13 11.51
N ARG A 360 -43.67 8.00 11.34
CA ARG A 360 -43.16 7.21 12.46
C ARG A 360 -42.08 7.94 13.25
N LEU A 361 -41.17 8.64 12.56
CA LEU A 361 -40.14 9.46 13.21
C LEU A 361 -40.78 10.55 14.08
N LEU A 362 -41.74 11.30 13.53
CA LEU A 362 -42.44 12.39 14.22
C LEU A 362 -43.35 11.90 15.37
N GLN A 363 -43.76 10.63 15.36
CA GLN A 363 -44.47 10.01 16.49
C GLN A 363 -43.50 9.64 17.60
N ARG A 364 -42.38 8.97 17.25
CA ARG A 364 -41.36 8.52 18.21
C ARG A 364 -40.70 9.67 18.97
N THR A 365 -40.62 10.85 18.37
CA THR A 365 -39.96 12.02 18.96
C THR A 365 -40.87 12.86 19.85
N LYS A 366 -42.18 12.53 19.92
CA LYS A 366 -43.15 13.15 20.84
C LYS A 366 -43.35 12.38 22.14
N GLU A 367 -42.84 11.15 22.20
CA GLU A 367 -42.78 10.29 23.39
C GLU A 367 -41.49 10.54 24.14
#